data_AF-A0AAW2H2C4-F1
#
_entry.id   AF-A0AAW2H2C4-F1
#
_cell.length_a   1.000
_cell.length_b   1.000
_cell.length_c   1.000
_cell.angle_alpha   90.00
_cell.angle_beta   90.00
_cell.angle_gamma   90.00
#
_symmetry.space_group_name_H-M   'P 1'
#
loop_
_entity.id
_entity.type
_entity.pdbx_description
1 polymer ?
#
loop_
_entity_poly.entity_id
_entity_poly.type
_entity_poly.pdbx_seq_one_letter_code
_entity_poly.pdbx_strand_id
1 'polypeptide(L)'
;MALKIEFSVQMVDEKCIDEISKSIADLDGVHDLTISLDTDRVTLRTSLPHSIIQEKIEKTGRKAVLKGYGEGLSAVALIGGNSGYNFGNQIFGIIRLAETPEGCIIEGTIDNLPPGEHGLHIHEYGDISRGCYSLGGHYNPRDSPHGGPEDDLSKRHVGDLGNIQVESTRRSTFWKLDKYLDLAEIIGRSIVITKDPDDLGRGNNPESKIDGNSGEGLTAGLIAKASGLNQNTKKICACNGVTLWDERQLKLTNINGTQSHTESMCTLI
;
A
#
# COMPACT_ATOMS: atom_id res chain seq x y z
N MET A 1 9.01 -16.07 -0.99
CA MET A 1 8.24 -14.84 -0.74
C MET A 1 6.87 -15.20 -0.18
N ALA A 2 6.77 -15.27 1.14
CA ALA A 2 5.50 -15.49 1.81
C ALA A 2 5.37 -14.51 2.98
N LEU A 3 4.33 -13.66 2.94
CA LEU A 3 4.05 -12.68 3.97
C LEU A 3 2.98 -13.23 4.91
N LYS A 4 3.18 -13.07 6.22
CA LYS A 4 2.13 -13.39 7.19
C LYS A 4 1.23 -12.20 7.42
N ILE A 5 -0.07 -12.40 7.28
CA ILE A 5 -1.09 -11.36 7.43
C ILE A 5 -2.15 -11.79 8.42
N GLU A 6 -2.81 -10.80 9.02
CA GLU A 6 -3.86 -11.00 10.01
C GLU A 6 -5.07 -10.16 9.68
N PHE A 7 -6.23 -10.81 9.64
CA PHE A 7 -7.53 -10.18 9.56
C PHE A 7 -8.29 -10.33 10.87
N SER A 8 -8.99 -9.27 11.26
CA SER A 8 -10.11 -9.36 12.19
C SER A 8 -11.38 -9.61 11.38
N VAL A 9 -12.08 -10.69 11.73
CA VAL A 9 -13.29 -11.15 11.03
C VAL A 9 -14.33 -11.46 12.10
N GLN A 10 -15.50 -10.82 12.01
CA GLN A 10 -16.58 -11.10 12.96
C GLN A 10 -17.11 -12.52 12.73
N MET A 11 -16.97 -13.39 13.72
CA MET A 11 -17.42 -14.77 13.69
C MET A 11 -18.35 -15.04 14.88
N VAL A 12 -19.42 -15.79 14.65
CA VAL A 12 -20.45 -16.06 15.67
C VAL A 12 -20.45 -17.51 16.15
N ASP A 13 -19.97 -18.44 15.34
CA ASP A 13 -19.98 -19.88 15.61
C ASP A 13 -18.88 -20.61 14.82
N GLU A 14 -18.73 -21.91 15.08
CA GLU A 14 -17.77 -22.77 14.38
C GLU A 14 -18.07 -22.92 12.88
N LYS A 15 -19.33 -22.76 12.45
CA LYS A 15 -19.68 -22.79 11.01
C LYS A 15 -18.99 -21.66 10.25
N CYS A 16 -18.77 -20.51 10.91
CA CYS A 16 -17.97 -19.43 10.34
C CYS A 16 -16.55 -19.87 9.98
N ILE A 17 -15.93 -20.68 10.84
CA ILE A 17 -14.58 -21.20 10.61
C ILE A 17 -14.56 -22.08 9.37
N ASP A 18 -15.52 -22.99 9.25
CA ASP A 18 -15.61 -23.92 8.12
C ASP A 18 -15.85 -23.19 6.79
N GLU A 19 -16.73 -22.18 6.78
CA GLU A 19 -17.02 -21.39 5.58
C GLU A 19 -15.81 -20.57 5.12
N ILE A 20 -15.11 -19.93 6.06
CA ILE A 20 -13.88 -19.18 5.76
C ILE A 20 -12.78 -20.13 5.29
N SER A 21 -12.56 -21.25 5.97
CA SER A 21 -11.56 -22.24 5.57
C SER A 21 -11.81 -22.75 4.15
N LYS A 22 -13.07 -23.08 3.82
CA LYS A 22 -13.47 -23.51 2.47
C LYS A 22 -13.31 -22.41 1.42
N SER A 23 -13.57 -21.15 1.76
CA SER A 23 -13.50 -20.06 0.78
C SER A 23 -12.07 -19.70 0.36
N ILE A 24 -11.08 -20.04 1.19
CA ILE A 24 -9.65 -19.78 0.96
C ILE A 24 -8.92 -21.05 0.48
N ALA A 25 -9.49 -22.24 0.69
CA ALA A 25 -8.83 -23.52 0.36
C ALA A 25 -8.46 -23.70 -1.12
N ASP A 26 -9.13 -22.99 -2.03
CA ASP A 26 -8.86 -23.03 -3.47
C ASP A 26 -7.76 -22.05 -3.92
N LEU A 27 -7.20 -21.26 -3.01
CA LEU A 27 -6.14 -20.31 -3.31
C LEU A 27 -4.77 -20.97 -3.24
N ASP A 28 -4.14 -21.13 -4.40
CA ASP A 28 -2.72 -21.46 -4.50
C ASP A 28 -1.87 -20.31 -3.91
N GLY A 29 -0.97 -20.62 -2.99
CA GLY A 29 -0.12 -19.62 -2.33
C GLY A 29 -0.66 -19.12 -0.98
N VAL A 30 -1.58 -19.85 -0.35
CA VAL A 30 -1.94 -19.67 1.07
C VAL A 30 -1.40 -20.85 1.90
N HIS A 31 -0.75 -20.52 3.01
CA HIS A 31 -0.12 -21.47 3.93
C HIS A 31 -0.39 -21.06 5.39
N ASP A 32 -0.20 -21.98 6.33
CA ASP A 32 -0.31 -21.74 7.78
C ASP A 32 -1.61 -21.05 8.24
N LEU A 33 -2.75 -21.39 7.62
CA LEU A 33 -4.05 -20.82 7.96
C LEU A 33 -4.44 -21.19 9.40
N THR A 34 -4.68 -20.18 10.21
CA THR A 34 -5.15 -20.29 11.59
C THR A 34 -6.36 -19.38 11.77
N ILE A 35 -7.49 -19.94 12.21
CA ILE A 35 -8.73 -19.20 12.47
C ILE A 35 -9.08 -19.38 13.95
N SER A 36 -9.25 -18.29 14.68
CA SER A 36 -9.57 -18.28 16.11
C SER A 36 -10.90 -17.56 16.34
N LEU A 37 -11.91 -18.31 16.78
CA LEU A 37 -13.22 -17.78 17.16
C LEU A 37 -13.12 -16.90 18.42
N ASP A 38 -12.31 -17.31 19.41
CA ASP A 38 -12.15 -16.57 20.67
C ASP A 38 -11.63 -15.14 20.48
N THR A 39 -10.88 -14.92 19.40
CA THR A 39 -10.24 -13.64 19.12
C THR A 39 -10.76 -12.95 17.87
N ASP A 40 -11.74 -13.52 17.17
CA ASP A 40 -12.25 -13.03 15.88
C ASP A 40 -11.13 -12.81 14.85
N ARG A 41 -10.19 -13.76 14.74
CA ARG A 41 -8.95 -13.59 13.95
C ARG A 41 -8.72 -14.69 12.94
N VAL A 42 -8.26 -14.27 11.76
CA VAL A 42 -7.76 -15.14 10.69
C VAL A 42 -6.32 -14.73 10.41
N THR A 43 -5.38 -15.65 10.65
CA THR A 43 -3.95 -15.46 10.37
C THR A 43 -3.50 -16.48 9.36
N LEU A 44 -2.68 -16.08 8.40
CA LEU A 44 -2.16 -16.96 7.36
C LEU A 44 -0.86 -16.39 6.78
N ARG A 45 -0.06 -17.26 6.16
CA ARG A 45 1.05 -16.86 5.28
C ARG A 45 0.58 -16.91 3.83
N THR A 46 1.00 -15.93 3.02
CA THR A 46 0.59 -15.89 1.62
C THR A 46 1.64 -15.32 0.68
N SER A 47 1.65 -15.85 -0.53
CA SER A 47 2.29 -15.29 -1.72
C SER A 47 1.26 -14.68 -2.69
N LEU A 48 0.07 -14.28 -2.19
CA LEU A 48 -0.96 -13.50 -2.89
C LEU A 48 -1.16 -12.10 -2.24
N PRO A 49 -1.59 -11.08 -3.00
CA PRO A 49 -1.99 -9.79 -2.43
C PRO A 49 -3.08 -9.97 -1.36
N HIS A 50 -3.07 -9.15 -0.31
CA HIS A 50 -4.03 -9.29 0.79
C HIS A 50 -5.47 -9.08 0.33
N SER A 51 -5.68 -8.28 -0.71
CA SER A 51 -6.99 -7.96 -1.28
C SER A 51 -7.70 -9.20 -1.82
N ILE A 52 -6.98 -10.15 -2.43
CA ILE A 52 -7.56 -11.40 -2.95
C ILE A 52 -8.13 -12.23 -1.79
N ILE A 53 -7.38 -12.32 -0.70
CA ILE A 53 -7.76 -13.11 0.47
C ILE A 53 -8.90 -12.43 1.22
N GLN A 54 -8.82 -11.11 1.36
CA GLN A 54 -9.89 -10.32 1.96
C GLN A 54 -11.21 -10.53 1.18
N GLU A 55 -11.18 -10.47 -0.16
CA GLU A 55 -12.37 -10.71 -0.98
C GLU A 55 -12.94 -12.12 -0.78
N LYS A 56 -12.09 -13.14 -0.67
CA LYS A 56 -12.52 -14.53 -0.41
C LYS A 56 -13.15 -14.70 0.96
N ILE A 57 -12.64 -14.02 1.98
CA ILE A 57 -13.27 -14.00 3.32
C ILE A 57 -14.61 -13.26 3.25
N GLU A 58 -14.65 -12.10 2.58
CA GLU A 58 -15.84 -11.26 2.48
C GLU A 58 -16.97 -11.91 1.66
N LYS A 59 -16.64 -12.78 0.69
CA LYS A 59 -17.62 -13.63 -0.04
C LYS A 59 -18.42 -14.56 0.85
N THR A 60 -17.94 -14.84 2.07
CA THR A 60 -18.70 -15.62 3.07
C THR A 60 -19.76 -14.77 3.78
N GLY A 61 -19.92 -13.49 3.43
CA GLY A 61 -20.84 -12.56 4.08
C GLY A 61 -20.28 -11.87 5.33
N ARG A 62 -18.99 -12.07 5.62
CA ARG A 62 -18.32 -11.55 6.83
C ARG A 62 -17.46 -10.35 6.50
N LYS A 63 -17.47 -9.33 7.35
CA LYS A 63 -16.55 -8.20 7.21
C LYS A 63 -15.15 -8.62 7.67
N ALA A 64 -14.17 -8.51 6.78
CA ALA A 64 -12.75 -8.68 7.11
C ALA A 64 -12.06 -7.33 7.20
N VAL A 65 -11.21 -7.15 8.21
CA VAL A 65 -10.39 -5.95 8.40
C VAL A 65 -8.95 -6.38 8.61
N LEU A 66 -8.05 -5.95 7.74
CA LEU A 66 -6.61 -6.20 7.92
C LEU A 66 -6.11 -5.50 9.19
N LYS A 67 -5.51 -6.28 10.10
CA LYS A 67 -5.02 -5.83 11.42
C LYS A 67 -3.50 -5.88 11.53
N GLY A 68 -2.86 -6.82 10.83
CA GLY A 68 -1.41 -6.99 10.85
C GLY A 68 -0.90 -7.41 9.48
N TYR A 69 0.27 -6.89 9.11
CA TYR A 69 0.86 -7.06 7.78
C TYR A 69 2.36 -7.29 7.91
N GLY A 70 2.79 -8.55 7.98
CA GLY A 70 4.18 -8.96 8.23
C GLY A 70 4.47 -9.34 9.69
N GLU A 71 5.44 -10.24 9.86
CA GLU A 71 5.95 -10.66 11.20
C GLU A 71 6.94 -9.66 11.79
N GLY A 72 7.64 -8.91 10.94
CA GLY A 72 8.65 -7.93 11.32
C GLY A 72 8.11 -6.51 11.42
N LEU A 73 8.92 -5.54 11.00
CA LEU A 73 8.51 -4.16 10.90
C LEU A 73 7.47 -4.00 9.77
N SER A 74 6.48 -3.15 10.03
CA SER A 74 5.42 -2.81 9.07
C SER A 74 5.30 -1.30 8.99
N ALA A 75 4.99 -0.79 7.81
CA ALA A 75 4.69 0.62 7.59
C ALA A 75 3.51 0.79 6.64
N VAL A 76 2.95 2.00 6.66
CA VAL A 76 1.86 2.41 5.77
C VAL A 76 2.11 3.83 5.31
N ALA A 77 1.89 4.08 4.02
CA ALA A 77 1.81 5.41 3.45
C ALA A 77 0.38 5.63 2.95
N LEU A 78 -0.27 6.66 3.47
CA LEU A 78 -1.57 7.12 2.99
C LEU A 78 -1.32 8.11 1.86
N ILE A 79 -1.90 7.83 0.70
CA ILE A 79 -1.81 8.66 -0.49
C ILE A 79 -3.04 9.57 -0.51
N GLY A 80 -2.81 10.88 -0.59
CA GLY A 80 -3.87 11.90 -0.49
C GLY A 80 -4.42 12.12 0.93
N GLY A 81 -5.31 13.11 1.07
CA GLY A 81 -5.87 13.54 2.36
C GLY A 81 -4.90 14.39 3.20
N ASN A 82 -5.20 14.63 4.47
CA ASN A 82 -4.37 15.50 5.34
C ASN A 82 -2.97 14.94 5.65
N SER A 83 -2.74 13.65 5.42
CA SER A 83 -1.47 12.96 5.70
C SER A 83 -0.62 12.72 4.44
N GLY A 84 -1.07 13.21 3.28
CA GLY A 84 -0.38 13.12 2.00
C GLY A 84 -0.57 14.39 1.17
N TYR A 85 0.05 14.43 0.01
CA TYR A 85 -0.19 15.48 -0.99
C TYR A 85 -0.83 14.86 -2.21
N ASN A 86 -1.84 15.49 -2.81
CA ASN A 86 -2.38 15.05 -4.08
C ASN A 86 -2.70 16.23 -5.00
N PHE A 87 -2.17 16.18 -6.23
CA PHE A 87 -2.46 17.16 -7.25
C PHE A 87 -3.96 17.12 -7.62
N GLY A 88 -4.66 18.25 -7.45
CA GLY A 88 -6.07 18.38 -7.79
C GLY A 88 -7.07 17.72 -6.82
N ASN A 89 -6.64 17.28 -5.63
CA ASN A 89 -7.48 16.67 -4.58
C ASN A 89 -8.25 15.39 -4.98
N GLN A 90 -7.84 14.67 -6.02
CA GLN A 90 -8.60 13.53 -6.54
C GLN A 90 -7.91 12.17 -6.37
N ILE A 91 -6.58 12.15 -6.24
CA ILE A 91 -5.82 10.90 -6.11
C ILE A 91 -5.77 10.49 -4.65
N PHE A 92 -6.06 9.22 -4.38
CA PHE A 92 -5.99 8.66 -3.04
C PHE A 92 -5.64 7.18 -3.08
N GLY A 93 -5.16 6.65 -1.97
CA GLY A 93 -4.77 5.25 -1.90
C GLY A 93 -4.03 4.90 -0.63
N ILE A 94 -3.66 3.63 -0.52
CA ILE A 94 -2.86 3.12 0.59
C ILE A 94 -1.74 2.28 0.00
N ILE A 95 -0.52 2.52 0.48
CA ILE A 95 0.63 1.67 0.23
C ILE A 95 1.07 1.07 1.57
N ARG A 96 1.19 -0.25 1.62
CA ARG A 96 1.63 -1.03 2.77
C ARG A 96 3.01 -1.56 2.49
N LEU A 97 3.86 -1.47 3.51
CA LEU A 97 5.21 -1.99 3.46
C LEU A 97 5.40 -2.97 4.59
N ALA A 98 6.03 -4.10 4.30
CA ALA A 98 6.38 -5.10 5.29
C ALA A 98 7.76 -5.69 5.02
N GLU A 99 8.54 -5.79 6.08
CA GLU A 99 9.82 -6.46 6.05
C GLU A 99 9.63 -7.98 6.01
N THR A 100 10.37 -8.64 5.12
CA THR A 100 10.49 -10.10 5.04
C THR A 100 11.97 -10.49 4.97
N PRO A 101 12.31 -11.77 5.21
CA PRO A 101 13.68 -12.25 5.06
C PRO A 101 14.27 -12.06 3.65
N GLU A 102 13.44 -11.90 2.62
CA GLU A 102 13.87 -11.71 1.24
C GLU A 102 13.94 -10.24 0.79
N GLY A 103 13.50 -9.30 1.64
CA GLY A 103 13.46 -7.87 1.35
C GLY A 103 12.20 -7.20 1.88
N CYS A 104 11.89 -6.01 1.38
CA CYS A 104 10.67 -5.29 1.71
C CYS A 104 9.60 -5.52 0.64
N ILE A 105 8.46 -6.05 1.07
CA ILE A 105 7.25 -6.07 0.27
C ILE A 105 6.64 -4.67 0.24
N ILE A 106 6.27 -4.20 -0.95
CA ILE A 106 5.47 -2.99 -1.17
C ILE A 106 4.19 -3.40 -1.89
N GLU A 107 3.06 -3.22 -1.23
CA GLU A 107 1.73 -3.50 -1.79
C GLU A 107 0.89 -2.23 -1.75
N GLY A 108 0.33 -1.82 -2.89
CA GLY A 108 -0.44 -0.59 -2.98
C GLY A 108 -1.71 -0.73 -3.77
N THR A 109 -2.73 0.01 -3.34
CA THR A 109 -3.94 0.30 -4.11
C THR A 109 -4.11 1.80 -4.20
N ILE A 110 -4.05 2.33 -5.43
CA ILE A 110 -4.21 3.75 -5.73
C ILE A 110 -5.36 3.92 -6.70
N ASP A 111 -6.18 4.93 -6.47
CA ASP A 111 -7.34 5.29 -7.27
C ASP A 111 -7.19 6.71 -7.82
N ASN A 112 -7.89 6.96 -8.93
CA ASN A 112 -7.97 8.21 -9.66
C ASN A 112 -6.64 8.72 -10.26
N LEU A 113 -5.65 7.85 -10.45
CA LEU A 113 -4.49 8.19 -11.28
C LEU A 113 -4.88 8.20 -12.78
N PRO A 114 -4.22 9.01 -13.61
CA PRO A 114 -4.31 8.89 -15.06
C PRO A 114 -3.97 7.46 -15.52
N PRO A 115 -4.66 6.89 -16.53
CA PRO A 115 -4.26 5.61 -17.09
C PRO A 115 -2.89 5.68 -17.75
N GLY A 116 -2.05 4.66 -17.53
CA GLY A 116 -0.67 4.64 -18.03
C GLY A 116 0.33 4.12 -16.99
N GLU A 117 1.61 4.18 -17.33
CA GLU A 117 2.69 3.93 -16.38
C GLU A 117 3.05 5.22 -15.64
N HIS A 118 3.37 5.07 -14.35
CA HIS A 118 3.79 6.14 -13.48
C HIS A 118 4.99 5.69 -12.65
N GLY A 119 5.99 6.55 -12.50
CA GLY A 119 7.11 6.28 -11.60
C GLY A 119 6.68 6.21 -10.13
N LEU A 120 7.34 5.34 -9.36
CA LEU A 120 7.15 5.15 -7.93
C LEU A 120 8.50 5.22 -7.23
N HIS A 121 8.66 6.18 -6.31
CA HIS A 121 9.93 6.46 -5.67
C HIS A 121 9.78 6.76 -4.19
N ILE A 122 10.76 6.35 -3.39
CA ILE A 122 10.92 6.87 -2.03
C ILE A 122 11.82 8.09 -2.10
N HIS A 123 11.36 9.20 -1.54
CA HIS A 123 12.12 10.44 -1.47
C HIS A 123 12.81 10.62 -0.12
N GLU A 124 13.78 11.53 -0.07
CA GLU A 124 14.62 11.74 1.10
C GLU A 124 13.83 12.21 2.33
N TYR A 125 12.89 13.15 2.18
CA TYR A 125 12.20 13.78 3.30
C TYR A 125 10.72 13.39 3.37
N GLY A 126 10.17 13.37 4.58
CA GLY A 126 8.73 13.26 4.84
C GLY A 126 8.02 14.60 4.99
N ASP A 127 8.62 15.71 4.52
CA ASP A 127 8.05 17.05 4.66
C ASP A 127 7.03 17.34 3.55
N ILE A 128 5.75 17.16 3.86
CA ILE A 128 4.64 17.44 2.93
C ILE A 128 4.15 18.89 2.97
N SER A 129 4.84 19.81 3.68
CA SER A 129 4.40 21.20 3.86
C SER A 129 4.24 21.99 2.55
N ARG A 130 5.00 21.62 1.51
CA ARG A 130 4.88 22.16 0.15
C ARG A 130 4.57 21.08 -0.89
N GLY A 131 3.87 20.03 -0.47
CA GLY A 131 3.58 18.88 -1.32
C GLY A 131 4.85 18.17 -1.77
N CYS A 132 4.88 17.69 -3.02
CA CYS A 132 6.05 16.98 -3.57
C CYS A 132 7.33 17.82 -3.61
N TYR A 133 7.24 19.16 -3.57
CA TYR A 133 8.38 20.05 -3.70
C TYR A 133 9.32 20.02 -2.49
N SER A 134 8.82 19.73 -1.29
CA SER A 134 9.60 19.70 -0.04
C SER A 134 10.15 18.31 0.31
N LEU A 135 9.99 17.32 -0.57
CA LEU A 135 10.39 15.93 -0.30
C LEU A 135 11.86 15.63 -0.64
N GLY A 136 12.56 16.56 -1.29
CA GLY A 136 13.92 16.34 -1.78
C GLY A 136 13.94 15.39 -2.99
N GLY A 137 15.13 14.87 -3.31
CA GLY A 137 15.30 13.88 -4.38
C GLY A 137 14.94 12.46 -3.93
N HIS A 138 15.20 11.48 -4.79
CA HIS A 138 15.06 10.07 -4.44
C HIS A 138 15.99 9.72 -3.26
N TYR A 139 15.56 8.80 -2.41
CA TYR A 139 16.36 8.32 -1.29
C TYR A 139 17.61 7.58 -1.80
N ASN A 140 18.75 8.25 -1.72
CA ASN A 140 20.02 7.79 -2.25
C ASN A 140 21.15 7.93 -1.21
N PRO A 141 21.20 7.07 -0.18
CA PRO A 141 22.27 7.11 0.82
C PRO A 141 23.64 6.70 0.27
N ARG A 142 23.71 6.21 -0.98
CA ARG A 142 24.92 5.64 -1.59
C ARG A 142 25.53 6.50 -2.70
N ASP A 143 24.93 7.64 -3.02
CA ASP A 143 25.35 8.53 -4.11
C ASP A 143 25.51 7.76 -5.45
N SER A 144 24.59 6.83 -5.71
CA SER A 144 24.51 6.10 -6.98
C SER A 144 23.74 6.90 -8.03
N PRO A 145 23.88 6.62 -9.33
CA PRO A 145 22.96 7.16 -10.33
C PRO A 145 21.59 6.48 -10.24
N HIS A 146 20.56 7.13 -10.76
CA HIS A 146 19.23 6.55 -10.90
C HIS A 146 19.22 5.32 -11.82
N GLY A 147 18.36 4.35 -11.50
CA GLY A 147 18.18 3.11 -12.25
C GLY A 147 16.86 2.40 -11.95
N GLY A 148 16.72 1.18 -12.46
CA GLY A 148 15.54 0.35 -12.26
C GLY A 148 15.65 -0.55 -11.02
N PRO A 149 14.52 -1.12 -10.54
CA PRO A 149 14.49 -1.92 -9.31
C PRO A 149 15.33 -3.20 -9.36
N GLU A 150 15.59 -3.73 -10.56
CA GLU A 150 16.43 -4.92 -10.76
C GLU A 150 17.93 -4.60 -10.88
N ASP A 151 18.30 -3.32 -10.95
CA ASP A 151 19.69 -2.90 -11.02
C ASP A 151 20.37 -2.99 -9.64
N ASP A 152 21.68 -3.26 -9.62
CA ASP A 152 22.45 -3.24 -8.37
C ASP A 152 22.45 -1.84 -7.73
N LEU A 153 22.61 -1.78 -6.41
CA LEU A 153 22.68 -0.50 -5.66
C LEU A 153 23.82 0.45 -6.07
N SER A 154 24.76 0.02 -6.91
CA SER A 154 25.76 0.92 -7.53
C SER A 154 25.24 1.64 -8.78
N LYS A 155 24.05 1.29 -9.25
CA LYS A 155 23.43 1.75 -10.51
C LYS A 155 21.96 2.16 -10.35
N ARG A 156 21.45 2.21 -9.12
CA ARG A 156 20.13 2.74 -8.78
C ARG A 156 20.16 3.39 -7.40
N HIS A 157 19.23 4.30 -7.14
CA HIS A 157 18.96 4.76 -5.79
C HIS A 157 18.26 3.68 -4.97
N VAL A 158 18.40 3.72 -3.64
CA VAL A 158 17.67 2.79 -2.75
C VAL A 158 16.15 3.00 -2.87
N GLY A 159 15.73 4.24 -3.13
CA GLY A 159 14.33 4.59 -3.31
C GLY A 159 13.73 4.31 -4.69
N ASP A 160 14.47 3.76 -5.66
CA ASP A 160 13.96 3.52 -7.02
C ASP A 160 13.11 2.23 -7.09
N LEU A 161 11.77 2.37 -7.17
CA LEU A 161 10.83 1.22 -7.22
C LEU A 161 10.26 0.95 -8.64
N GLY A 162 10.73 1.72 -9.62
CA GLY A 162 10.32 1.66 -11.03
C GLY A 162 8.89 2.12 -11.25
N ASN A 163 8.19 1.51 -12.21
CA ASN A 163 6.84 1.93 -12.60
C ASN A 163 5.72 1.14 -11.93
N ILE A 164 4.57 1.78 -11.75
CA ILE A 164 3.27 1.15 -11.52
C ILE A 164 2.38 1.34 -12.74
N GLN A 165 1.55 0.33 -13.03
CA GLN A 165 0.58 0.40 -14.12
C GLN A 165 -0.78 0.81 -13.58
N VAL A 166 -1.39 1.83 -14.19
CA VAL A 166 -2.75 2.26 -13.92
C VAL A 166 -3.65 1.78 -15.05
N GLU A 167 -4.76 1.13 -14.71
CA GLU A 167 -5.74 0.63 -15.66
C GLU A 167 -6.65 1.75 -16.20
N SER A 168 -7.45 1.44 -17.23
CA SER A 168 -8.47 2.36 -17.76
C SER A 168 -9.54 2.76 -16.74
N THR A 169 -9.73 1.94 -15.70
CA THR A 169 -10.58 2.21 -14.53
C THR A 169 -10.02 3.30 -13.61
N ARG A 170 -8.81 3.83 -13.91
CA ARG A 170 -8.06 4.77 -13.08
C ARG A 170 -7.65 4.19 -11.71
N ARG A 171 -7.55 2.87 -11.63
CA ARG A 171 -7.08 2.14 -10.46
C ARG A 171 -5.75 1.47 -10.78
N SER A 172 -4.84 1.48 -9.81
CA SER A 172 -3.61 0.69 -9.83
C SER A 172 -3.56 -0.16 -8.57
N THR A 173 -3.44 -1.47 -8.76
CA THR A 173 -3.09 -2.43 -7.71
C THR A 173 -1.75 -3.03 -8.05
N PHE A 174 -0.79 -2.96 -7.15
CA PHE A 174 0.54 -3.50 -7.38
C PHE A 174 1.09 -4.19 -6.14
N TRP A 175 1.94 -5.17 -6.41
CA TRP A 175 2.68 -5.89 -5.40
C TRP A 175 4.10 -6.14 -5.87
N LYS A 176 5.06 -5.56 -5.15
CA LYS A 176 6.49 -5.54 -5.48
C LYS A 176 7.29 -6.07 -4.29
N LEU A 177 8.46 -6.64 -4.57
CA LEU A 177 9.49 -6.95 -3.59
C LEU A 177 10.74 -6.17 -3.96
N ASP A 178 11.25 -5.36 -3.03
CA ASP A 178 12.57 -4.76 -3.14
C ASP A 178 13.54 -5.46 -2.18
N LYS A 179 14.64 -6.00 -2.71
CA LYS A 179 15.62 -6.80 -1.93
C LYS A 179 16.52 -5.96 -1.02
N TYR A 180 16.58 -4.66 -1.26
CA TYR A 180 17.58 -3.77 -0.69
C TYR A 180 16.99 -2.69 0.22
N LEU A 181 15.69 -2.48 0.12
CA LEU A 181 14.98 -1.50 0.92
C LEU A 181 14.89 -1.98 2.37
N ASP A 182 15.52 -1.22 3.27
CA ASP A 182 15.39 -1.40 4.71
C ASP A 182 14.24 -0.52 5.23
N LEU A 183 13.21 -1.17 5.76
CA LEU A 183 12.02 -0.50 6.23
C LEU A 183 12.31 0.46 7.40
N ALA A 184 13.30 0.16 8.24
CA ALA A 184 13.66 1.02 9.37
C ALA A 184 14.26 2.37 8.91
N GLU A 185 14.95 2.39 7.77
CA GLU A 185 15.59 3.59 7.23
C GLU A 185 14.64 4.51 6.46
N ILE A 186 13.51 3.97 5.99
CA ILE A 186 12.53 4.72 5.20
C ILE A 186 11.31 5.19 6.00
N ILE A 187 11.12 4.70 7.24
CA ILE A 187 10.09 5.25 8.13
C ILE A 187 10.40 6.74 8.40
N GLY A 188 9.40 7.59 8.21
CA GLY A 188 9.54 9.05 8.30
C GLY A 188 9.93 9.73 6.99
N ARG A 189 10.21 8.97 5.93
CA ARG A 189 10.36 9.47 4.56
C ARG A 189 9.03 9.44 3.81
N SER A 190 9.01 9.83 2.54
CA SER A 190 7.80 9.79 1.73
C SER A 190 7.92 8.85 0.55
N ILE A 191 6.80 8.27 0.14
CA ILE A 191 6.66 7.62 -1.16
C ILE A 191 5.91 8.57 -2.11
N VAL A 192 6.39 8.67 -3.35
CA VAL A 192 5.91 9.59 -4.38
C VAL A 192 5.55 8.80 -5.62
N ILE A 193 4.46 9.23 -6.27
CA ILE A 193 4.06 8.75 -7.59
C ILE A 193 4.17 9.92 -8.55
N THR A 194 4.95 9.75 -9.62
CA THR A 194 5.24 10.80 -10.59
C THR A 194 4.29 10.76 -11.78
N LYS A 195 4.27 11.85 -12.55
CA LYS A 195 3.30 12.06 -13.62
C LYS A 195 3.52 11.15 -14.82
N ASP A 196 4.78 10.96 -15.18
CA ASP A 196 5.17 10.26 -16.39
C ASP A 196 5.87 8.94 -16.03
N PRO A 197 6.03 8.01 -16.99
CA PRO A 197 6.78 6.79 -16.77
C PRO A 197 8.24 7.08 -16.46
N ASP A 198 8.78 6.35 -15.49
CA ASP A 198 10.21 6.30 -15.20
C ASP A 198 10.94 5.50 -16.31
N ASP A 199 11.94 6.13 -16.94
CA ASP A 199 12.77 5.51 -17.98
C ASP A 199 13.88 4.58 -17.43
N LEU A 200 13.96 4.47 -16.11
CA LEU A 200 14.85 3.61 -15.34
C LEU A 200 16.33 3.94 -15.58
N GLY A 201 16.63 5.20 -15.89
CA GLY A 201 17.96 5.67 -16.26
C GLY A 201 18.45 5.14 -17.60
N ARG A 202 17.55 4.68 -18.46
CA ARG A 202 17.85 4.14 -19.79
C ARG A 202 17.45 5.11 -20.91
N GLY A 203 16.87 6.26 -20.58
CA GLY A 203 16.57 7.32 -21.53
C GLY A 203 17.79 8.10 -22.03
N ASN A 204 17.54 8.98 -23.00
CA ASN A 204 18.55 9.88 -23.59
C ASN A 204 18.52 11.28 -22.98
N ASN A 205 17.83 11.47 -21.85
CA ASN A 205 17.74 12.75 -21.15
C ASN A 205 18.79 12.80 -20.04
N PRO A 206 19.48 13.93 -19.79
CA PRO A 206 20.30 14.10 -18.58
C PRO A 206 19.57 13.72 -17.28
N GLU A 207 18.28 14.03 -17.17
CA GLU A 207 17.45 13.71 -16.00
C GLU A 207 17.23 12.20 -15.82
N SER A 208 17.40 11.39 -16.87
CA SER A 208 17.30 9.92 -16.78
C SER A 208 18.22 9.38 -15.68
N LYS A 209 19.43 9.93 -15.52
CA LYS A 209 20.37 9.49 -14.46
C LYS A 209 20.12 10.08 -13.08
N ILE A 210 19.12 10.95 -12.94
CA ILE A 210 18.80 11.67 -11.71
C ILE A 210 17.43 11.25 -11.16
N ASP A 211 16.38 11.27 -11.96
CA ASP A 211 15.00 11.01 -11.51
C ASP A 211 14.20 10.10 -12.47
N GLY A 212 14.88 9.49 -13.43
CA GLY A 212 14.27 8.65 -14.45
C GLY A 212 13.44 9.43 -15.48
N ASN A 213 13.58 10.77 -15.50
CA ASN A 213 12.81 11.68 -16.35
C ASN A 213 11.28 11.45 -16.21
N SER A 214 10.84 11.14 -15.00
CA SER A 214 9.46 10.73 -14.70
C SER A 214 8.51 11.91 -14.41
N GLY A 215 9.00 13.14 -14.58
CA GLY A 215 8.21 14.36 -14.46
C GLY A 215 7.85 14.72 -13.01
N GLU A 216 6.87 15.60 -12.85
CA GLU A 216 6.48 16.12 -11.54
C GLU A 216 5.78 15.05 -10.67
N GLY A 217 5.98 15.10 -9.35
CA GLY A 217 5.26 14.27 -8.40
C GLY A 217 3.76 14.62 -8.35
N LEU A 218 2.90 13.67 -8.74
CA LEU A 218 1.44 13.85 -8.69
C LEU A 218 0.89 13.73 -7.27
N THR A 219 1.45 12.83 -6.49
CA THR A 219 0.96 12.54 -5.15
C THR A 219 2.07 11.95 -4.28
N ALA A 220 1.96 12.16 -2.98
CA ALA A 220 2.92 11.66 -2.00
C ALA A 220 2.23 11.23 -0.71
N GLY A 221 2.84 10.29 0.01
CA GLY A 221 2.43 9.88 1.34
C GLY A 221 3.61 9.69 2.27
N LEU A 222 3.48 10.16 3.52
CA LEU A 222 4.45 9.89 4.57
C LEU A 222 4.43 8.40 4.93
N ILE A 223 5.61 7.78 4.97
CA ILE A 223 5.79 6.40 5.38
C ILE A 223 5.78 6.34 6.91
N ALA A 224 4.64 5.99 7.48
CA ALA A 224 4.43 5.90 8.91
C ALA A 224 4.53 4.46 9.40
N LYS A 225 5.03 4.26 10.62
CA LYS A 225 5.05 2.93 11.25
C LYS A 225 3.63 2.39 11.39
N ALA A 226 3.41 1.14 11.01
CA ALA A 226 2.16 0.42 11.17
C ALA A 226 2.30 -0.67 12.23
N SER A 227 1.16 -1.17 12.73
CA SER A 227 1.15 -2.31 13.64
C SER A 227 1.50 -3.60 12.89
N GLY A 228 2.48 -4.34 13.41
CA GLY A 228 2.72 -5.72 13.01
C GLY A 228 1.65 -6.68 13.55
N LEU A 229 1.81 -7.97 13.28
CA LEU A 229 0.91 -9.01 13.80
C LEU A 229 0.80 -8.97 15.32
N ASN A 230 -0.42 -9.10 15.85
CA ASN A 230 -0.72 -9.01 17.29
C ASN A 230 -0.41 -7.67 17.99
N GLN A 231 -0.01 -6.62 17.26
CA GLN A 231 0.34 -5.34 17.88
C GLN A 231 -0.84 -4.35 17.96
N ASN A 232 -1.97 -4.65 17.32
CA ASN A 232 -3.16 -3.80 17.30
C ASN A 232 -4.34 -4.40 18.08
N THR A 233 -4.31 -4.27 19.41
CA THR A 233 -5.38 -4.73 20.31
C THR A 233 -6.58 -3.78 20.39
N LYS A 234 -6.59 -2.66 19.63
CA LYS A 234 -7.73 -1.73 19.61
C LYS A 234 -8.95 -2.43 19.03
N LYS A 235 -9.95 -2.71 19.88
CA LYS A 235 -11.30 -3.09 19.46
C LYS A 235 -11.93 -1.86 18.80
N ILE A 236 -12.14 -1.92 17.48
CA ILE A 236 -12.85 -0.86 16.76
C ILE A 236 -14.34 -1.08 17.06
N CYS A 237 -14.90 -0.28 17.98
CA CYS A 237 -16.33 -0.24 18.19
C CYS A 237 -16.99 0.41 16.98
N ALA A 238 -17.96 -0.28 16.37
CA ALA A 238 -18.72 0.24 15.24
C ALA A 238 -19.68 1.35 15.68
N CYS A 239 -19.18 2.58 15.82
CA CYS A 239 -20.01 3.78 15.83
C CYS A 239 -20.00 4.35 14.41
N ASN A 240 -21.14 4.34 13.72
CA ASN A 240 -21.51 5.11 12.52
C ASN A 240 -20.61 4.98 11.27
N GLY A 241 -19.47 4.30 11.33
CA GLY A 241 -18.74 3.75 10.19
C GLY A 241 -18.33 4.73 9.09
N VAL A 242 -18.20 6.03 9.37
CA VAL A 242 -17.65 6.96 8.38
C VAL A 242 -16.13 6.86 8.41
N THR A 243 -15.60 5.90 7.64
CA THR A 243 -14.18 5.84 7.30
C THR A 243 -13.89 7.02 6.36
N LEU A 244 -12.92 7.88 6.71
CA LEU A 244 -12.49 9.01 5.85
C LEU A 244 -12.11 8.56 4.44
N TRP A 245 -11.65 7.31 4.32
CA TRP A 245 -11.36 6.64 3.07
C TRP A 245 -11.43 5.12 3.29
N ASP A 246 -12.27 4.43 2.55
CA ASP A 246 -12.35 2.96 2.48
C ASP A 246 -12.30 2.59 1.00
N GLU A 247 -11.36 1.72 0.62
CA GLU A 247 -11.19 1.21 -0.76
C GLU A 247 -12.52 0.71 -1.38
N ARG A 248 -13.47 0.31 -0.52
CA ARG A 248 -14.79 -0.20 -0.89
C ARG A 248 -15.84 0.87 -1.21
N GLN A 249 -15.79 2.06 -0.60
CA GLN A 249 -16.88 3.04 -0.79
C GLN A 249 -16.99 3.50 -2.25
N LEU A 250 -15.88 3.45 -3.01
CA LEU A 250 -15.84 3.82 -4.42
C LEU A 250 -16.36 2.74 -5.37
N LYS A 251 -16.18 1.46 -5.03
CA LYS A 251 -16.79 0.37 -5.80
C LYS A 251 -18.32 0.43 -5.75
N LEU A 252 -18.89 0.89 -4.63
CA LEU A 252 -20.34 0.99 -4.42
C LEU A 252 -20.96 2.26 -5.01
N THR A 253 -20.29 3.42 -4.94
CA THR A 253 -20.78 4.68 -5.56
C THR A 253 -20.75 4.65 -7.08
N ASN A 254 -19.85 3.88 -7.70
CA ASN A 254 -19.86 3.66 -9.16
C ASN A 254 -21.02 2.75 -9.64
N ILE A 255 -21.73 2.08 -8.72
CA ILE A 255 -22.91 1.26 -9.04
C ILE A 255 -24.20 2.04 -8.78
N ASN A 256 -24.22 2.89 -7.74
CA ASN A 256 -25.39 3.66 -7.33
C ASN A 256 -25.04 5.16 -7.29
N GLY A 257 -25.36 5.86 -8.38
CA GLY A 257 -25.10 7.29 -8.51
C GLY A 257 -25.65 8.11 -7.32
N THR A 258 -24.88 9.15 -6.97
CA THR A 258 -25.16 10.26 -6.04
C THR A 258 -25.36 9.93 -4.56
N GLN A 259 -24.36 10.27 -3.72
CA GLN A 259 -24.60 10.88 -2.40
C GLN A 259 -23.55 11.96 -2.09
N SER A 260 -24.02 13.09 -1.57
CA SER A 260 -23.25 14.28 -1.19
C SER A 260 -22.38 14.02 0.05
N HIS A 261 -21.10 14.36 -0.01
CA HIS A 261 -20.19 14.31 1.13
C HIS A 261 -20.44 15.50 2.07
N THR A 262 -20.87 15.23 3.31
CA THR A 262 -20.65 16.14 4.44
C THR A 262 -19.31 15.76 5.08
N GLU A 263 -18.38 16.71 5.12
CA GLU A 263 -17.07 16.56 5.75
C GLU A 263 -17.25 16.28 7.26
N SER A 264 -16.85 15.09 7.70
CA SER A 264 -16.60 14.83 9.11
C SER A 264 -15.14 14.40 9.26
N MET A 265 -14.35 15.28 9.87
CA MET A 265 -12.95 15.01 10.21
C MET A 265 -12.87 13.86 11.22
N CYS A 266 -12.10 12.83 10.90
CA CYS A 266 -11.76 11.78 11.86
C CYS A 266 -10.30 11.34 11.68
N THR A 267 -9.38 11.97 12.40
CA THR A 267 -7.96 11.58 12.43
C THR A 267 -7.80 10.20 13.08
N LEU A 268 -7.16 9.26 12.39
CA LEU A 268 -6.80 7.96 12.95
C LEU A 268 -5.31 7.94 13.35
N ILE A 269 -5.11 7.58 14.63
CA ILE A 269 -3.85 7.39 15.36
C ILE A 269 -3.07 6.20 14.82
#